data_AF-E2B984-F1
#
_entry.id   AF-E2B984-F1
#
_cell.length_a   1.000
_cell.length_b   1.000
_cell.length_c   1.000
_cell.angle_alpha   90.00
_cell.angle_beta   90.00
_cell.angle_gamma   90.00
#
_symmetry.space_group_name_H-M   'P 1'
#
loop_
_entity.id
_entity.type
_entity.pdbx_description
1 polymer ?
#
loop_
_entity_poly.entity_id
_entity_poly.type
_entity_poly.pdbx_seq_one_letter_code
_entity_poly.pdbx_strand_id
1 'polypeptide(L)' 'CISDSQCCTNIKCHRYANRCQVQITEEELMAQREKILGRRGKDY' A
#
# COMPACT_ATOMS: atom_id res chain seq x y z
N CYS A 1 10.01 -1.79 -13.32
CA CYS A 1 9.10 -2.90 -13.62
C CYS A 1 8.10 -2.46 -14.69
N ILE A 2 7.68 -3.40 -15.52
CA ILE A 2 6.66 -3.28 -16.59
C ILE A 2 5.45 -4.17 -16.22
N SER A 3 5.71 -5.27 -15.51
CA SER A 3 4.74 -6.26 -15.03
C SER A 3 4.93 -6.52 -13.54
N ASP A 4 3.87 -6.95 -12.86
CA ASP A 4 3.90 -7.40 -11.46
C ASP A 4 4.82 -8.61 -11.25
N SER A 5 5.01 -9.43 -12.29
CA SER A 5 5.92 -10.60 -12.23
C SER A 5 7.40 -10.23 -12.04
N GLN A 6 7.76 -8.96 -12.21
CA GLN A 6 9.11 -8.45 -11.99
C GLN A 6 9.32 -7.90 -10.57
N CYS A 7 8.28 -7.90 -9.74
CA CYS A 7 8.35 -7.46 -8.35
C CYS A 7 8.31 -8.67 -7.41
N CYS A 8 8.84 -8.49 -6.21
CA CYS A 8 8.77 -9.51 -5.16
C CYS A 8 7.31 -9.75 -4.72
N THR A 9 7.07 -10.87 -4.04
CA THR A 9 5.77 -11.22 -3.45
C THR A 9 5.19 -10.06 -2.62
N ASN A 10 3.89 -9.81 -2.76
CA ASN A 10 3.13 -8.71 -2.13
C ASN A 10 3.56 -7.28 -2.52
N ILE A 11 4.26 -7.13 -3.66
CA ILE A 11 4.64 -5.83 -4.21
C ILE A 11 4.06 -5.72 -5.62
N LYS A 12 3.40 -4.60 -5.91
CA LYS A 12 2.81 -4.32 -7.23
C LYS A 12 3.74 -3.46 -8.08
N CYS A 13 3.67 -3.63 -9.38
CA CYS A 13 4.36 -2.73 -10.29
C CYS A 13 3.58 -1.43 -10.48
N HIS A 14 4.16 -0.30 -10.09
CA HIS A 14 3.65 1.03 -10.43
C HIS A 14 4.08 1.38 -11.86
N ARG A 15 3.33 0.89 -12.85
CA ARG A 15 3.68 0.95 -14.28
C ARG A 15 4.03 2.36 -14.77
N TYR A 16 3.32 3.40 -14.32
CA TYR A 16 3.60 4.79 -14.71
C TYR A 16 4.92 5.33 -14.16
N ALA A 17 5.37 4.82 -13.00
CA ALA A 17 6.62 5.24 -12.36
C ALA A 17 7.73 4.22 -12.60
N ASN A 18 7.46 3.17 -13.37
CA ASN A 18 8.35 2.06 -13.68
C ASN A 18 9.05 1.44 -12.45
N ARG A 19 8.43 1.48 -11.26
CA ARG A 19 9.01 0.98 -10.00
C ARG A 19 8.05 0.07 -9.23
N CYS A 20 8.61 -0.87 -8.47
CA CYS A 20 7.83 -1.72 -7.58
C CYS A 20 7.40 -0.91 -6.35
N GLN A 21 6.14 -1.03 -5.96
CA GLN A 21 5.53 -0.32 -4.84
C GLN A 21 4.77 -1.31 -3.95
N VAL A 22 4.94 -1.17 -2.64
CA VAL A 22 4.18 -1.95 -1.65
C VAL A 22 2.70 -1.62 -1.83
N GLN A 23 1.89 -2.65 -2.05
CA GLN A 23 0.44 -2.48 -2.09
C GLN A 23 -0.07 -2.53 -0.65
N ILE A 24 -0.48 -1.38 -0.11
CA ILE A 24 -1.10 -1.30 1.22
C ILE A 24 -2.59 -1.58 1.03
N THR A 25 -3.12 -2.59 1.74
CA THR A 25 -4.55 -2.91 1.76
C THR A 25 -5.34 -1.89 2.59
N GLU A 26 -6.66 -1.80 2.41
CA GLU A 26 -7.49 -0.90 3.23
C GLU A 26 -7.42 -1.28 4.72
N GLU A 27 -7.34 -2.57 5.04
CA GLU A 27 -7.19 -3.09 6.40
C GLU A 27 -5.86 -2.65 7.03
N GLU A 28 -4.75 -2.80 6.29
CA GLU A 28 -3.43 -2.34 6.73
C GLU A 28 -3.38 -0.82 6.86
N LEU A 29 -4.01 -0.09 5.94
CA LEU A 29 -4.11 1.36 5.99
C LEU A 29 -4.86 1.80 7.25
N MET A 30 -5.96 1.14 7.61
CA MET A 30 -6.76 1.45 8.81
C MET A 30 -6.03 1.06 10.11
N ALA A 31 -5.32 -0.08 10.12
CA ALA A 31 -4.49 -0.48 11.27
C ALA A 31 -3.28 0.45 11.49
N GLN A 32 -2.67 0.95 10.41
CA GLN A 32 -1.62 1.97 10.48
C GLN A 32 -2.19 3.33 10.88
N ARG A 33 -3.41 3.67 10.43
CA ARG A 33 -4.10 4.91 10.76
C ARG A 33 -4.34 5.05 12.27
N GLU A 34 -4.73 3.98 12.96
CA GLU A 34 -4.86 3.99 14.43
C GLU A 34 -3.55 4.32 15.14
N LYS A 35 -2.42 3.80 14.63
CA LYS A 35 -1.09 4.04 15.20
C LYS A 35 -0.59 5.47 14.98
N ILE A 36 -0.96 6.10 13.85
CA ILE A 36 -0.49 7.44 13.48
C ILE A 36 -1.38 8.54 14.09
N LEU A 37 -2.71 8.37 14.06
CA LEU A 37 -3.66 9.39 14.51
C LEU A 37 -4.08 9.23 15.99
N GLY A 38 -3.75 8.12 16.64
CA GLY A 38 -4.12 7.85 18.04
C GLY A 38 -5.64 7.80 18.29
N ARG A 39 -6.44 7.68 17.22
CA ARG A 39 -7.91 7.74 17.23
C ARG A 39 -8.49 6.69 16.28
N ARG A 40 -9.56 6.02 16.72
CA ARG A 40 -10.31 5.03 15.94
C ARG A 40 -11.38 5.71 15.09
N GLY A 41 -11.36 5.48 13.76
CA GLY A 41 -12.44 5.88 12.84
C GLY A 41 -11.99 6.51 11.52
N LYS A 42 -12.86 6.48 10.50
CA LYS A 42 -12.71 7.28 9.26
C LYS A 42 -13.12 8.73 9.57
N ASP A 43 -12.19 9.67 9.45
CA ASP A 43 -12.54 11.08 9.22
C ASP A 43 -13.15 11.14 7.82
N TYR A 44 -14.45 11.41 7.78
CA TYR A 44 -15.19 11.71 6.56
C TYR A 44 -14.97 13.16 6.16
#